data_AF-A0A6J7QJS7-F1
#
_entry.id   AF-A0A6J7QJS7-F1
#
_cell.length_a   1.000
_cell.length_b   1.000
_cell.length_c   1.000
_cell.angle_alpha   90.00
_cell.angle_beta   90.00
_cell.angle_gamma   90.00
#
_symmetry.space_group_name_H-M   'P 1'
#
loop_
_entity.id
_entity.type
_entity.pdbx_description
1 polymer ?
#
loop_
_entity_poly.entity_id
_entity_poly.type
_entity_poly.pdbx_seq_one_letter_code
_entity_poly.pdbx_strand_id
1 'polypeptide(L)'
;MSADTKFHVHHDSPEKIGRRERLGVRLLIVADGAFVFGMIFSYFYLRNLNVNNGWIPEGGHTFSASSGWVVVIPFIFAALMHRLAVRSGASFKNLSLLTLIVLVVGIVLQWKQISTMPFQVEGEEGMVFGYEGSYSSSWVLIAGANMFHYIITIFLALGLFIRARRAEVDPVLEKWRMATATSWFTWVAISGIACAITTSFI
;
A
#
# COMPACT_ATOMS: atom_id res chain seq x y z
N MET A 1 -50.52 -31.61 13.19
CA MET A 1 -50.05 -30.23 12.91
C MET A 1 -48.54 -30.29 12.76
N SER A 2 -48.03 -30.38 11.53
CA SER A 2 -46.59 -30.35 11.25
C SER A 2 -46.21 -28.88 11.12
N ALA A 3 -45.49 -28.35 12.10
CA ALA A 3 -44.96 -27.00 12.04
C ALA A 3 -43.98 -26.89 10.86
N ASP A 4 -44.17 -25.87 10.03
CA ASP A 4 -43.25 -25.40 9.00
C ASP A 4 -41.84 -25.22 9.59
N THR A 5 -40.96 -26.20 9.39
CA THR A 5 -39.51 -25.99 9.51
C THR A 5 -38.93 -25.75 8.13
N LYS A 6 -39.37 -24.66 7.47
CA LYS A 6 -38.62 -24.15 6.32
C LYS A 6 -37.30 -23.60 6.85
N PHE A 7 -36.20 -24.18 6.38
CA PHE A 7 -34.86 -23.68 6.63
C PHE A 7 -34.75 -22.28 6.01
N HIS A 8 -34.98 -21.23 6.80
CA HIS A 8 -34.76 -19.86 6.37
C HIS A 8 -33.26 -19.63 6.28
N VAL A 9 -32.71 -19.75 5.08
CA VAL A 9 -31.36 -19.28 4.80
C VAL A 9 -31.38 -17.76 5.05
N HIS A 10 -30.78 -17.33 6.16
CA HIS A 10 -30.62 -15.91 6.46
C HIS A 10 -29.66 -15.28 5.44
N HIS A 11 -30.22 -14.79 4.34
CA HIS A 11 -29.49 -13.94 3.42
C HIS A 11 -29.43 -12.53 4.03
N ASP A 12 -28.25 -12.17 4.54
CA ASP A 12 -27.97 -10.80 4.96
C ASP A 12 -28.20 -9.84 3.77
N SER A 13 -28.76 -8.66 4.05
CA SER A 13 -28.95 -7.65 3.01
C SER A 13 -27.59 -7.20 2.43
N PRO A 14 -27.53 -6.80 1.15
CA PRO A 14 -26.31 -6.27 0.51
C PRO A 14 -25.60 -5.19 1.34
N GLU A 15 -26.36 -4.32 2.01
CA GLU A 15 -25.83 -3.26 2.87
C GLU A 15 -25.20 -3.80 4.16
N LYS A 16 -25.74 -4.87 4.73
CA LYS A 16 -25.16 -5.50 5.93
C LYS A 16 -23.84 -6.19 5.59
N ILE A 17 -23.78 -6.89 4.46
CA ILE A 17 -22.56 -7.51 3.94
C ILE A 17 -21.50 -6.43 3.66
N GLY A 18 -21.87 -5.39 2.89
CA GLY A 18 -20.95 -4.31 2.52
C GLY A 18 -20.39 -3.54 3.72
N ARG A 19 -21.22 -3.26 4.74
CA ARG A 19 -20.76 -2.64 6.00
C ARG A 19 -19.75 -3.50 6.75
N ARG A 20 -19.97 -4.81 6.83
CA ARG A 20 -19.05 -5.77 7.48
C ARG A 20 -17.72 -5.85 6.75
N GLU A 21 -17.74 -6.00 5.42
CA GLU A 21 -16.52 -6.02 4.59
C GLU A 21 -15.71 -4.73 4.77
N ARG A 22 -16.39 -3.57 4.77
CA ARG A 22 -15.74 -2.27 4.97
C ARG A 22 -15.13 -2.11 6.36
N LEU A 23 -15.81 -2.59 7.39
CA LEU A 23 -15.28 -2.54 8.75
C LEU A 23 -14.00 -3.38 8.87
N GLY A 24 -13.99 -4.58 8.30
CA GLY A 24 -12.80 -5.44 8.30
C GLY A 24 -11.58 -4.77 7.66
N VAL A 25 -11.76 -4.17 6.48
CA VAL A 25 -10.68 -3.45 5.80
C VAL A 25 -10.20 -2.23 6.60
N ARG A 26 -11.11 -1.51 7.28
CA ARG A 26 -10.72 -0.37 8.13
C ARG A 26 -9.90 -0.81 9.34
N LEU A 27 -10.23 -1.92 9.97
CA LEU A 27 -9.45 -2.47 11.07
C LEU A 27 -8.06 -2.91 10.60
N LEU A 28 -7.97 -3.53 9.42
CA LEU A 28 -6.69 -3.86 8.79
C LEU A 28 -5.86 -2.60 8.51
N ILE A 29 -6.46 -1.54 7.98
CA ILE A 29 -5.80 -0.24 7.77
C ILE A 29 -5.26 0.33 9.08
N VAL A 30 -6.01 0.24 10.18
CA VAL A 30 -5.54 0.72 11.49
C VAL A 30 -4.35 -0.10 11.97
N ALA A 31 -4.40 -1.42 11.81
CA ALA A 31 -3.29 -2.30 12.17
C ALA A 31 -2.02 -2.01 11.34
N ASP A 32 -2.15 -1.91 10.02
CA ASP A 32 -1.07 -1.52 9.11
C ASP A 32 -0.53 -0.11 9.44
N GLY A 33 -1.43 0.81 9.82
CA GLY A 33 -1.06 2.13 10.30
C GLY A 33 -0.14 2.10 11.50
N ALA A 34 -0.38 1.24 12.48
CA ALA A 34 0.53 1.08 13.62
C ALA A 34 1.93 0.63 13.19
N PHE A 35 2.05 -0.26 12.20
CA PHE A 35 3.35 -0.65 11.64
C PHE A 35 4.04 0.53 10.95
N VAL A 36 3.32 1.29 10.13
CA VAL A 36 3.85 2.48 9.44
C VAL A 36 4.34 3.53 10.45
N PHE A 37 3.55 3.83 11.48
CA PHE A 37 3.97 4.74 12.54
C PHE A 37 5.18 4.21 13.31
N GLY A 38 5.27 2.91 13.57
CA GLY A 38 6.43 2.28 14.18
C GLY A 38 7.71 2.46 13.35
N MET A 39 7.62 2.31 12.03
CA MET A 39 8.76 2.54 11.12
C MET A 39 9.19 4.01 11.10
N ILE A 40 8.23 4.93 11.00
CA ILE A 40 8.50 6.38 11.01
C ILE A 40 9.13 6.81 12.34
N PHE A 41 8.58 6.33 13.46
CA PHE A 41 9.15 6.56 14.78
C PHE A 41 10.58 6.05 14.86
N SER A 42 10.83 4.82 14.41
CA SER A 42 12.17 4.20 14.43
C SER A 42 13.16 4.99 13.60
N TYR A 43 12.76 5.49 12.43
CA TYR A 43 13.58 6.35 11.58
C TYR A 43 14.06 7.60 12.32
N PHE A 44 13.13 8.39 12.87
CA PHE A 44 13.48 9.62 13.59
C PHE A 44 14.20 9.35 14.91
N TYR A 45 13.85 8.27 15.60
CA TYR A 45 14.53 7.85 16.82
C TYR A 45 16.00 7.53 16.55
N LEU A 46 16.29 6.68 15.57
CA LEU A 46 17.66 6.28 15.22
C LEU A 46 18.47 7.46 14.69
N ARG A 47 17.85 8.35 13.90
CA ARG A 47 18.45 9.60 13.45
C ARG A 47 18.88 10.50 14.60
N ASN A 48 18.02 10.66 15.62
CA ASN A 48 18.33 11.50 16.77
C ASN A 48 19.30 10.83 17.75
N LEU A 49 19.26 9.49 17.84
CA LEU A 49 20.15 8.73 18.69
C LEU A 49 21.60 8.82 18.19
N ASN A 50 21.81 8.62 16.87
CA ASN A 50 23.08 8.71 16.15
C ASN A 50 24.33 8.26 16.95
N VAL A 51 24.21 7.17 17.70
CA VAL A 51 25.30 6.66 18.54
C VAL A 51 26.47 6.27 17.64
N ASN A 52 27.68 6.73 17.99
CA ASN A 52 28.91 6.49 17.25
C ASN A 52 28.84 6.89 15.76
N ASN A 53 28.08 7.93 15.41
CA ASN A 53 27.81 8.33 14.02
C ASN A 53 27.18 7.20 13.18
N GLY A 54 26.41 6.31 13.82
CA GLY A 54 25.80 5.15 13.17
C GLY A 54 24.53 5.44 12.36
N TRP A 55 24.04 6.69 12.32
CA TRP A 55 22.95 7.08 11.42
C TRP A 55 23.38 6.97 9.96
N ILE A 56 24.30 7.84 9.57
CA ILE A 56 25.01 7.81 8.29
C ILE A 56 26.50 7.74 8.66
N PRO A 57 27.12 6.55 8.55
CA PRO A 57 28.54 6.36 8.86
C PRO A 57 29.46 7.23 7.99
N GLU A 58 30.72 7.38 8.39
CA GLU A 58 31.72 8.10 7.57
C GLU A 58 31.88 7.45 6.20
N GLY A 59 31.71 8.24 5.14
CA GLY A 59 31.69 7.75 3.76
C GLY A 59 30.40 7.04 3.33
N GLY A 60 29.38 6.99 4.20
CA GLY A 60 28.10 6.35 3.91
C GLY A 60 27.27 7.10 2.88
N HIS A 61 26.50 6.34 2.10
CA HIS A 61 25.71 6.86 1.00
C HIS A 61 24.27 7.15 1.40
N THR A 62 23.67 8.16 0.76
CA THR A 62 22.27 8.49 0.93
C THR A 62 21.56 8.55 -0.41
N PHE A 63 20.25 8.39 -0.37
CA PHE A 63 19.41 8.80 -1.49
C PHE A 63 19.19 10.31 -1.45
N SER A 64 18.72 10.87 -2.56
CA SER A 64 18.20 12.24 -2.55
C SER A 64 16.90 12.30 -1.74
N ALA A 65 16.58 13.47 -1.17
CA ALA A 65 15.33 13.69 -0.45
C ALA A 65 14.07 13.45 -1.31
N SER A 66 14.19 13.53 -2.64
CA SER A 66 13.11 13.27 -3.60
C SER A 66 12.93 11.79 -3.95
N SER A 67 13.87 10.92 -3.57
CA SER A 67 13.88 9.52 -4.03
C SER A 67 12.64 8.73 -3.58
N GLY A 68 12.15 8.95 -2.36
CA GLY A 68 10.94 8.29 -1.87
C GLY A 68 9.67 8.67 -2.62
N TRP A 69 9.63 9.85 -3.26
CA TRP A 69 8.42 10.33 -3.95
C TRP A 69 8.14 9.61 -5.27
N VAL A 70 9.19 9.12 -5.95
CA VAL A 70 9.08 8.42 -7.25
C VAL A 70 8.11 7.24 -7.17
N VAL A 71 8.16 6.50 -6.06
CA VAL A 71 7.33 5.32 -5.79
C VAL A 71 6.00 5.65 -5.11
N VAL A 72 5.78 6.88 -4.69
CA VAL A 72 4.51 7.28 -4.05
C VAL A 72 3.53 7.86 -5.05
N ILE A 73 4.03 8.51 -6.11
CA ILE A 73 3.21 9.10 -7.18
C ILE A 73 2.18 8.09 -7.73
N PRO A 74 2.52 6.83 -8.07
CA PRO A 74 1.54 5.88 -8.59
C PRO A 74 0.43 5.54 -7.58
N PHE A 75 0.74 5.46 -6.27
CA PHE A 75 -0.29 5.28 -5.24
C PHE A 75 -1.24 6.47 -5.18
N ILE A 76 -0.71 7.70 -5.26
CA ILE A 76 -1.52 8.92 -5.29
C ILE A 76 -2.48 8.90 -6.49
N PHE A 77 -1.99 8.57 -7.68
CA PHE A 77 -2.82 8.44 -8.87
C PHE A 77 -3.92 7.39 -8.69
N ALA A 78 -3.57 6.18 -8.22
CA ALA A 78 -4.55 5.12 -7.95
C ALA A 78 -5.64 5.57 -6.96
N ALA A 79 -5.25 6.23 -5.86
CA ALA A 79 -6.17 6.73 -4.86
C ALA A 79 -7.11 7.82 -5.41
N LEU A 80 -6.57 8.79 -6.15
CA LEU A 80 -7.35 9.88 -6.73
C LEU A 80 -8.35 9.36 -7.76
N MET A 81 -7.90 8.47 -8.65
CA MET A 81 -8.75 7.83 -9.65
C MET A 81 -9.95 7.13 -9.01
N HIS A 82 -9.71 6.30 -7.98
CA HIS A 82 -10.77 5.60 -7.25
C HIS A 82 -11.70 6.55 -6.48
N ARG A 83 -11.16 7.61 -5.87
CA ARG A 83 -11.96 8.59 -5.13
C ARG A 83 -12.85 9.41 -6.06
N LEU A 84 -12.34 9.80 -7.22
CA LEU A 84 -13.11 10.54 -8.23
C LEU A 84 -14.20 9.66 -8.85
N ALA A 85 -13.91 8.41 -9.17
CA ALA A 85 -14.90 7.49 -9.75
C ALA A 85 -16.06 7.18 -8.78
N VAL A 86 -15.78 7.00 -7.48
CA VAL A 86 -16.83 6.84 -6.47
C VAL A 86 -17.71 8.10 -6.36
N ARG A 87 -17.13 9.30 -6.53
CA ARG A 87 -17.89 10.56 -6.48
C ARG A 87 -18.72 10.80 -7.73
N SER A 88 -18.18 10.50 -8.92
CA SER A 88 -18.86 10.75 -10.19
C SER A 88 -19.87 9.66 -10.57
N GLY A 89 -19.82 8.50 -9.91
CA GLY A 89 -20.60 7.33 -10.33
C GLY A 89 -20.12 6.72 -11.64
N ALA A 90 -18.91 7.06 -12.09
CA ALA A 90 -18.33 6.55 -13.33
C ALA A 90 -18.16 5.02 -13.29
N SER A 91 -18.22 4.39 -14.46
CA SER A 91 -18.00 2.96 -14.59
C SER A 91 -16.58 2.57 -14.16
N PHE A 92 -16.49 1.63 -13.22
CA PHE A 92 -15.22 1.14 -12.70
C PHE A 92 -14.48 0.19 -13.65
N LYS A 93 -15.11 -0.26 -14.74
CA LYS A 93 -14.56 -1.29 -15.65
C LYS A 93 -13.26 -0.88 -16.33
N ASN A 94 -13.17 0.37 -16.77
CA ASN A 94 -11.96 0.92 -17.40
C ASN A 94 -10.99 1.49 -16.36
N LEU A 95 -11.54 2.03 -15.27
CA LEU A 95 -10.76 2.54 -14.15
C LEU A 95 -9.88 1.46 -13.51
N SER A 96 -10.42 0.27 -13.31
CA SER A 96 -9.70 -0.85 -12.68
C SER A 96 -8.50 -1.30 -13.53
N LEU A 97 -8.61 -1.23 -14.87
CA LEU A 97 -7.50 -1.54 -15.76
C LEU A 97 -6.41 -0.46 -15.66
N LEU A 98 -6.79 0.81 -15.75
CA LEU A 98 -5.84 1.91 -15.65
C LEU A 98 -5.14 1.91 -14.28
N THR A 99 -5.88 1.64 -13.20
CA THR A 99 -5.33 1.51 -11.86
C THR A 99 -4.31 0.37 -11.79
N LEU A 100 -4.64 -0.79 -12.35
CA LEU A 100 -3.71 -1.93 -12.42
C LEU A 100 -2.42 -1.56 -13.16
N ILE A 101 -2.51 -0.89 -14.31
CA ILE A 101 -1.34 -0.45 -15.09
C ILE A 101 -0.47 0.51 -14.27
N VAL A 102 -1.09 1.53 -13.64
CA VAL A 102 -0.37 2.51 -12.81
C VAL A 102 0.36 1.81 -11.65
N LEU A 103 -0.28 0.84 -11.00
CA LEU A 103 0.35 0.10 -9.90
C LEU A 103 1.46 -0.83 -10.38
N VAL A 104 1.33 -1.45 -11.56
CA VAL A 104 2.40 -2.26 -12.18
C VAL A 104 3.60 -1.40 -12.54
N VAL A 105 3.40 -0.19 -13.06
CA VAL A 105 4.49 0.77 -13.24
C VAL A 105 5.13 1.11 -11.90
N GLY A 106 4.32 1.35 -10.87
CA GLY A 106 4.80 1.67 -9.53
C GLY A 106 5.65 0.57 -8.89
N ILE A 107 5.22 -0.70 -8.96
CA ILE A 107 6.01 -1.80 -8.41
C ILE A 107 7.34 -1.98 -9.15
N VAL A 108 7.38 -1.74 -10.47
CA VAL A 108 8.63 -1.75 -11.25
C VAL A 108 9.57 -0.62 -10.80
N LEU A 109 9.04 0.58 -10.57
CA LEU A 109 9.83 1.69 -10.02
C LEU A 109 10.37 1.36 -8.61
N GLN A 110 9.54 0.79 -7.75
CA GLN A 110 9.94 0.36 -6.40
C GLN A 110 11.00 -0.74 -6.44
N TRP A 111 10.84 -1.71 -7.33
CA TRP A 111 11.82 -2.76 -7.55
C TRP A 111 13.16 -2.19 -8.01
N LYS A 112 13.14 -1.32 -9.03
CA LYS A 112 14.34 -0.64 -9.51
C LYS A 112 15.05 0.10 -8.38
N GLN A 113 14.30 0.87 -7.59
CA GLN A 113 14.85 1.63 -6.48
C GLN A 113 15.53 0.75 -5.42
N ILE A 114 14.93 -0.40 -5.08
CA ILE A 114 15.52 -1.38 -4.15
C ILE A 114 16.76 -2.04 -4.77
N SER A 115 16.74 -2.38 -6.05
CA SER A 115 17.86 -3.02 -6.74
C SER A 115 19.07 -2.12 -6.97
N THR A 116 18.91 -0.79 -6.90
CA THR A 116 19.97 0.18 -7.18
C THR A 116 20.23 1.11 -5.99
N MET A 117 20.07 0.60 -4.76
CA MET A 117 20.34 1.37 -3.56
C MET A 117 21.84 1.63 -3.42
N PRO A 118 22.29 2.88 -3.21
CA PRO A 118 23.72 3.21 -3.21
C PRO A 118 24.45 2.76 -1.93
N PHE A 119 23.71 2.33 -0.91
CA PHE A 119 24.20 1.96 0.42
C PHE A 119 24.13 0.44 0.66
N GLN A 120 24.14 -0.36 -0.40
CA GLN A 120 24.22 -1.83 -0.32
C GLN A 120 25.65 -2.24 -0.01
N VAL A 121 25.82 -3.11 0.99
CA VAL A 121 27.11 -3.72 1.30
C VAL A 121 27.17 -5.07 0.62
N GLU A 122 28.09 -5.21 -0.34
CA GLU A 122 28.36 -6.48 -1.02
C GLU A 122 29.05 -7.47 -0.07
N GLY A 123 28.54 -8.69 -0.04
CA GLY A 123 29.15 -9.85 0.60
C GLY A 123 29.89 -10.73 -0.40
N GLU A 124 30.25 -11.93 0.03
CA GLU A 124 30.85 -12.94 -0.85
C GLU A 124 29.91 -13.28 -2.03
N GLU A 125 30.50 -13.53 -3.19
CA GLU A 125 29.80 -13.90 -4.44
C GLU A 125 28.81 -12.84 -5.00
N GLY A 126 28.96 -11.57 -4.61
CA GLY A 126 28.12 -10.47 -5.13
C GLY A 126 26.71 -10.42 -4.53
N MET A 127 26.49 -11.12 -3.42
CA MET A 127 25.23 -11.07 -2.67
C MET A 127 25.20 -9.85 -1.75
N VAL A 128 24.05 -9.19 -1.61
CA VAL A 128 23.90 -8.09 -0.64
C VAL A 128 23.93 -8.67 0.78
N PHE A 129 24.98 -8.35 1.55
CA PHE A 129 25.18 -8.81 2.93
C PHE A 129 24.48 -7.90 3.95
N GLY A 130 24.40 -6.60 3.65
CA GLY A 130 23.81 -5.63 4.57
C GLY A 130 23.68 -4.24 3.97
N TYR A 131 23.48 -3.27 4.86
CA TYR A 131 23.29 -1.86 4.51
C TYR A 131 24.15 -0.96 5.41
N GLU A 132 24.62 0.16 4.86
CA GLU A 132 25.52 1.11 5.53
C GLU A 132 24.80 1.88 6.66
N GLY A 133 24.79 1.34 7.87
CA GLY A 133 24.26 2.01 9.06
C GLY A 133 22.73 1.97 9.24
N SER A 134 22.24 2.80 10.16
CA SER A 134 20.83 2.78 10.57
C SER A 134 19.91 3.59 9.66
N TYR A 135 20.42 4.60 8.95
CA TYR A 135 19.70 5.31 7.89
C TYR A 135 19.26 4.33 6.79
N SER A 136 20.22 3.60 6.23
CA SER A 136 20.02 2.70 5.09
C SER A 136 19.10 1.52 5.46
N SER A 137 19.29 0.93 6.64
CA SER A 137 18.41 -0.10 7.19
C SER A 137 16.96 0.38 7.33
N SER A 138 16.76 1.60 7.84
CA SER A 138 15.42 2.19 7.96
C SER A 138 14.81 2.50 6.60
N TRP A 139 15.62 2.97 5.64
CA TRP A 139 15.19 3.24 4.27
C TRP A 139 14.71 1.96 3.58
N VAL A 140 15.49 0.88 3.68
CA VAL A 140 15.15 -0.44 3.12
C VAL A 140 13.86 -0.97 3.71
N LEU A 141 13.66 -0.83 5.02
CA LEU A 141 12.44 -1.27 5.68
C LEU A 141 11.21 -0.52 5.14
N ILE A 142 11.30 0.80 4.99
CA ILE A 142 10.24 1.63 4.40
C ILE A 142 9.98 1.22 2.94
N ALA A 143 11.03 0.98 2.16
CA ALA A 143 10.92 0.54 0.78
C ALA A 143 10.27 -0.85 0.64
N GLY A 144 10.63 -1.76 1.54
CA GLY A 144 10.03 -3.09 1.65
C GLY A 144 8.56 -3.04 2.01
N ALA A 145 8.16 -2.15 2.93
CA ALA A 145 6.76 -1.91 3.25
C ALA A 145 5.97 -1.37 2.04
N ASN A 146 6.53 -0.41 1.30
CA ASN A 146 5.91 0.08 0.05
C ASN A 146 5.80 -1.04 -1.00
N MET A 147 6.82 -1.89 -1.13
CA MET A 147 6.78 -3.07 -2.01
C MET A 147 5.63 -4.01 -1.63
N PHE A 148 5.46 -4.28 -0.34
CA PHE A 148 4.34 -5.09 0.16
C PHE A 148 2.98 -4.45 -0.13
N HIS A 149 2.84 -3.14 0.09
CA HIS A 149 1.65 -2.39 -0.27
C HIS A 149 1.36 -2.47 -1.77
N TYR A 150 2.38 -2.40 -2.63
CA TYR A 150 2.20 -2.59 -4.08
C TYR A 150 1.65 -3.97 -4.41
N ILE A 151 2.23 -5.04 -3.85
CA ILE A 151 1.81 -6.42 -4.11
C ILE A 151 0.33 -6.62 -3.76
N ILE A 152 -0.08 -6.21 -2.55
CA ILE A 152 -1.48 -6.32 -2.12
C ILE A 152 -2.39 -5.46 -3.01
N THR A 153 -1.98 -4.23 -3.29
CA THR A 153 -2.82 -3.28 -4.02
C THR A 153 -3.00 -3.70 -5.48
N ILE A 154 -1.98 -4.29 -6.11
CA ILE A 154 -2.07 -4.91 -7.44
C ILE A 154 -3.01 -6.10 -7.42
N PHE A 155 -2.90 -6.98 -6.41
CA PHE A 155 -3.80 -8.12 -6.27
C PHE A 155 -5.27 -7.67 -6.17
N LEU A 156 -5.54 -6.64 -5.37
CA LEU A 156 -6.88 -6.05 -5.25
C LEU A 156 -7.34 -5.41 -6.58
N ALA A 157 -6.48 -4.63 -7.25
CA ALA A 157 -6.80 -4.01 -8.53
C ALA A 157 -7.10 -5.05 -9.63
N LEU A 158 -6.35 -6.14 -9.66
CA LEU A 158 -6.59 -7.28 -10.55
C LEU A 158 -7.93 -7.94 -10.25
N GLY A 159 -8.24 -8.19 -8.98
CA GLY A 159 -9.54 -8.73 -8.55
C GLY A 159 -10.71 -7.85 -9.01
N LEU A 160 -10.60 -6.53 -8.83
CA LEU A 160 -11.60 -5.57 -9.31
C LEU A 160 -11.73 -5.59 -10.84
N PHE A 161 -10.60 -5.68 -11.56
CA PHE A 161 -10.57 -5.71 -13.02
C PHE A 161 -11.27 -6.95 -13.61
N ILE A 162 -11.00 -8.13 -13.04
CA ILE A 162 -11.62 -9.40 -13.43
C ILE A 162 -13.12 -9.34 -13.10
N ARG A 163 -13.45 -8.91 -11.88
CA ARG A 163 -14.84 -8.87 -11.40
C ARG A 163 -15.71 -7.93 -12.24
N ALA A 164 -15.22 -6.75 -12.59
CA ALA A 164 -15.93 -5.78 -13.44
C ALA A 164 -16.21 -6.28 -14.88
N ARG A 165 -15.65 -7.42 -15.28
CA ARG A 165 -15.85 -8.03 -16.61
C ARG A 165 -16.63 -9.34 -16.57
N ARG A 166 -16.57 -10.07 -15.46
CA ARG A 166 -17.04 -11.47 -15.39
C ARG A 166 -18.14 -11.72 -14.37
N ALA A 167 -18.38 -10.80 -13.45
CA ALA A 167 -19.32 -11.03 -12.35
C ALA A 167 -20.56 -10.14 -12.50
N GLU A 168 -21.72 -10.74 -12.35
CA GLU A 168 -22.97 -10.04 -12.08
C GLU A 168 -23.08 -9.87 -10.55
N VAL A 169 -22.91 -8.63 -10.09
CA VAL A 169 -22.94 -8.30 -8.66
C VAL A 169 -24.10 -7.34 -8.41
N ASP A 170 -24.80 -7.54 -7.30
CA ASP A 170 -25.81 -6.60 -6.82
C ASP A 170 -25.26 -5.15 -6.82
N PRO A 171 -25.95 -4.18 -7.45
CA PRO A 171 -25.45 -2.81 -7.59
C PRO A 171 -25.18 -2.10 -6.26
N VAL A 172 -25.96 -2.43 -5.21
CA VAL A 172 -25.78 -1.86 -3.87
C VAL A 172 -24.51 -2.42 -3.25
N LEU A 173 -24.33 -3.74 -3.29
CA LEU A 173 -23.12 -4.40 -2.81
C LEU A 173 -21.87 -3.91 -3.56
N GLU A 174 -22.00 -3.70 -4.86
CA GLU A 174 -20.92 -3.19 -5.70
C GLU A 174 -20.43 -1.83 -5.24
N LYS A 175 -21.35 -0.90 -4.98
CA LYS A 175 -21.03 0.43 -4.46
C LYS A 175 -20.29 0.36 -3.13
N TRP A 176 -20.71 -0.54 -2.23
CA TRP A 176 -20.01 -0.75 -0.96
C TRP A 176 -18.60 -1.29 -1.15
N ARG A 177 -18.41 -2.29 -2.01
CA ARG A 177 -17.10 -2.88 -2.31
C ARG A 177 -16.15 -1.89 -2.95
N MET A 178 -16.65 -1.06 -3.88
CA MET A 178 -15.85 0.01 -4.47
C MET A 178 -15.46 1.06 -3.42
N ALA A 179 -16.36 1.46 -2.53
CA ALA A 179 -16.03 2.37 -1.42
C ALA A 179 -15.02 1.76 -0.43
N THR A 180 -15.10 0.45 -0.19
CA THR A 180 -14.13 -0.30 0.62
C THR A 180 -12.75 -0.31 -0.04
N ALA A 181 -12.67 -0.67 -1.32
CA ALA A 181 -11.43 -0.65 -2.07
C ALA A 181 -10.80 0.76 -2.10
N THR A 182 -11.61 1.79 -2.34
CA THR A 182 -11.16 3.20 -2.28
C THR A 182 -10.57 3.56 -0.92
N SER A 183 -11.07 2.98 0.18
CA SER A 183 -10.50 3.20 1.52
C SER A 183 -9.08 2.64 1.61
N TRP A 184 -8.83 1.46 1.03
CA TRP A 184 -7.49 0.86 0.94
C TRP A 184 -6.54 1.66 0.03
N PHE A 185 -6.96 1.98 -1.19
CA PHE A 185 -6.13 2.78 -2.11
C PHE A 185 -5.74 4.14 -1.51
N THR A 186 -6.69 4.78 -0.80
CA THR A 186 -6.42 6.04 -0.10
C THR A 186 -5.42 5.84 1.03
N TRP A 187 -5.54 4.75 1.78
CA TRP A 187 -4.62 4.44 2.86
C TRP A 187 -3.18 4.23 2.37
N VAL A 188 -2.96 3.37 1.36
CA VAL A 188 -1.59 3.13 0.85
C VAL A 188 -0.96 4.39 0.27
N ALA A 189 -1.75 5.30 -0.30
CA ALA A 189 -1.25 6.62 -0.71
C ALA A 189 -0.86 7.50 0.48
N ILE A 190 -1.66 7.54 1.55
CA ILE A 190 -1.33 8.30 2.77
C ILE A 190 -0.09 7.72 3.44
N SER A 191 -0.02 6.40 3.59
CA SER A 191 1.15 5.67 4.10
C SER A 191 2.39 6.01 3.29
N GLY A 192 2.32 5.87 1.96
CA GLY A 192 3.41 6.20 1.06
C GLY A 192 3.87 7.65 1.20
N ILE A 193 2.94 8.61 1.25
CA ILE A 193 3.26 10.04 1.46
C ILE A 193 3.99 10.24 2.79
N ALA A 194 3.49 9.66 3.89
CA ALA A 194 4.10 9.79 5.20
C ALA A 194 5.53 9.22 5.21
N CYS A 195 5.72 8.06 4.59
CA CYS A 195 7.03 7.45 4.38
C CYS A 195 7.96 8.32 3.51
N ALA A 196 7.47 8.85 2.39
CA ALA A 196 8.27 9.71 1.52
C ALA A 196 8.72 10.99 2.24
N ILE A 197 7.80 11.66 2.95
CA ILE A 197 8.12 12.81 3.80
C ILE A 197 9.20 12.44 4.82
N THR A 198 9.05 11.29 5.49
CA THR A 198 10.02 10.81 6.48
C THR A 198 11.39 10.63 5.85
N THR A 199 11.49 9.93 4.72
CA THR A 199 12.76 9.71 4.00
C THR A 199 13.35 10.95 3.34
N SER A 200 12.61 12.06 3.28
CA SER A 200 13.15 13.35 2.84
C SER A 200 14.04 14.00 3.91
N PHE A 201 14.01 13.54 5.17
CA PHE A 201 14.88 14.00 6.25
C PHE A 201 16.14 13.15 6.34
N ILE A 202 17.19 13.57 5.65
CA ILE A 202 18.52 12.93 5.71
C ILE A 202 19.20 13.28 7.04
#